data_AF-A0AAV3AE63-F1
#
_entry.id   AF-A0AAV3AE63-F1
#
_cell.length_a   1.000
_cell.length_b   1.000
_cell.length_c   1.000
_cell.angle_alpha   90.00
_cell.angle_beta   90.00
_cell.angle_gamma   90.00
#
_symmetry.space_group_name_H-M   'P 1'
#
loop_
_entity.id
_entity.type
_entity.pdbx_description
1 polymer ?
#
loop_
_entity_poly.entity_id
_entity_poly.type
_entity_poly.pdbx_seq_one_letter_code
_entity_poly.pdbx_strand_id
1 'polypeptide(L)'
;MVQAFYEAPAYHLILEGILILWIIRLIFSKTYKLQERSDLTEKEKEELIEEWQPEPLVPPVSKDHPSFNYNIVTGDEAACFAIQKGLQASRSSIKYFKHNDMNDLERLLKEQEVEDQKNPRKARVTRRFIVVEGLYINTGDICPLPQLVELKYKYKVRIFLEESLSFGVLGEHGRGVTEHFGINIDDIDLISANMENALASIGGFCCGRSFVIDHQRLSGQGYCFSASLPPLLASAAIEGLNIMEENTEVFHTLRMKCKRIHKALQRTQGLKVVGESISPAFHLQLEKSTGCREKDVKLLQDIVDYVSAINDH
;
A
#
# COMPACT_ATOMS: atom_id res chain seq x y z
N MET A 1 25.25 -48.05 31.31
CA MET A 1 24.33 -48.35 30.20
C MET A 1 23.81 -49.78 30.23
N VAL A 2 24.60 -50.79 30.62
CA VAL A 2 24.14 -52.20 30.73
C VAL A 2 23.23 -52.44 31.95
N GLN A 3 23.43 -51.71 33.05
CA GLN A 3 22.68 -51.91 34.30
C GLN A 3 21.21 -51.46 34.21
N ALA A 4 20.90 -50.46 33.37
CA ALA A 4 19.55 -49.98 33.12
C ALA A 4 18.68 -50.99 32.36
N PHE A 5 19.28 -51.91 31.60
CA PHE A 5 18.57 -52.97 30.88
C PHE A 5 18.04 -54.06 31.81
N TYR A 6 18.67 -54.28 32.97
CA TYR A 6 18.26 -55.31 33.92
C TYR A 6 17.16 -54.83 34.88
N GLU A 7 17.02 -53.53 35.10
CA GLU A 7 15.99 -52.93 35.95
C GLU A 7 14.71 -52.54 35.17
N ALA A 8 14.77 -52.57 33.83
CA ALA A 8 13.65 -52.20 32.99
C ALA A 8 12.51 -53.24 33.07
N PRO A 9 11.26 -52.82 33.33
CA PRO A 9 10.10 -53.70 33.27
C PRO A 9 9.96 -54.37 31.89
N ALA A 10 9.51 -55.63 31.87
CA ALA A 10 9.46 -56.44 30.65
C ALA A 10 8.72 -55.77 29.46
N TYR A 11 7.68 -54.96 29.73
CA TYR A 11 6.93 -54.25 28.70
C TYR A 11 7.79 -53.22 27.95
N HIS A 12 8.77 -52.60 28.62
CA HIS A 12 9.63 -51.57 28.02
C HIS A 12 10.62 -52.20 27.03
N LEU A 13 11.20 -53.35 27.40
CA LEU A 13 12.08 -54.13 26.55
C LEU A 13 11.35 -54.70 25.33
N ILE A 14 10.08 -55.12 25.51
CA ILE A 14 9.22 -55.56 24.40
C ILE A 14 8.96 -54.41 23.43
N LEU A 15 8.62 -53.23 23.95
CA LEU A 15 8.29 -52.06 23.13
C LEU A 15 9.51 -51.56 22.35
N GLU A 16 10.70 -51.52 22.97
CA GLU A 16 11.96 -51.22 22.29
C GLU A 16 12.31 -52.28 21.22
N GLY A 17 12.09 -53.57 21.52
CA GLY A 17 12.26 -54.64 20.53
C GLY A 17 11.37 -54.49 19.30
N ILE A 18 10.09 -54.11 19.50
CA ILE A 18 9.15 -53.82 18.40
C ILE A 18 9.62 -52.59 17.61
N LEU A 19 10.11 -51.56 18.29
CA LEU A 19 10.54 -50.31 17.67
C LEU A 19 11.81 -50.52 16.81
N ILE A 20 12.76 -51.32 17.31
CA ILE A 20 13.95 -51.74 16.55
C ILE A 20 13.54 -52.58 15.33
N LEU A 21 12.62 -53.55 15.49
CA LEU A 21 12.09 -54.32 14.36
C LEU A 21 11.39 -53.45 13.31
N TRP A 22 10.67 -52.42 13.75
CA TRP A 22 10.00 -51.48 12.84
C TRP A 22 10.99 -50.58 12.10
N ILE A 23 12.04 -50.12 12.77
CA ILE A 23 13.16 -49.38 12.14
C ILE A 23 13.89 -50.26 11.13
N ILE A 24 14.21 -51.50 11.47
CA ILE A 24 14.83 -52.47 10.55
C ILE A 24 13.90 -52.67 9.34
N ARG A 25 12.60 -52.89 9.58
CA ARG A 25 11.62 -53.01 8.49
C ARG A 25 11.59 -51.76 7.61
N LEU A 26 11.68 -50.56 8.16
CA LEU A 26 11.69 -49.32 7.38
C LEU A 26 12.96 -49.17 6.54
N ILE A 27 14.13 -49.51 7.10
CA ILE A 27 15.42 -49.47 6.40
C ILE A 27 15.45 -50.46 5.23
N PHE A 28 14.84 -51.65 5.38
CA PHE A 28 14.80 -52.68 4.35
C PHE A 28 13.53 -52.68 3.50
N SER A 29 12.49 -51.94 3.89
CA SER A 29 11.34 -51.71 3.02
C SER A 29 11.80 -50.87 1.87
N LYS A 30 11.63 -51.39 0.65
CA LYS A 30 12.00 -50.66 -0.57
C LYS A 30 11.36 -49.27 -0.51
N THR A 31 12.18 -48.22 -0.53
CA THR A 31 11.73 -46.88 -0.91
C THR A 31 10.93 -47.06 -2.18
N TYR A 32 9.70 -46.55 -2.18
CA TYR A 32 8.83 -46.57 -3.35
C TYR A 32 9.64 -46.04 -4.53
N LYS A 33 9.98 -46.91 -5.49
CA LYS A 33 10.55 -46.44 -6.74
C LYS A 33 9.41 -45.67 -7.40
N LEU A 34 9.54 -44.35 -7.48
CA LEU A 34 8.77 -43.58 -8.44
C LEU A 34 8.96 -44.30 -9.77
N GLN A 35 7.86 -44.80 -10.31
CA GLN A 35 7.85 -45.36 -11.64
C GLN A 35 8.36 -44.24 -12.54
N GLU A 36 9.57 -44.41 -13.10
CA GLU A 36 10.05 -43.52 -14.16
C GLU A 36 8.95 -43.54 -15.21
N ARG A 37 8.28 -42.38 -15.38
CA ARG A 37 7.33 -42.20 -16.47
C ARG A 37 8.09 -42.61 -17.73
N SER A 38 7.52 -43.49 -18.53
CA SER A 38 8.07 -43.82 -19.85
C SER A 38 8.39 -42.53 -20.58
N ASP A 39 9.54 -42.47 -21.25
CA ASP A 39 9.89 -41.34 -22.11
C ASP A 39 8.75 -41.12 -23.10
N LEU A 40 8.00 -40.03 -22.87
CA LEU A 40 6.87 -39.66 -23.71
C LEU A 40 7.41 -39.39 -25.12
N THR A 41 6.70 -39.92 -26.12
CA THR A 41 6.96 -39.55 -27.50
C THR A 41 6.72 -38.05 -27.70
N GLU A 42 7.40 -37.44 -28.67
CA GLU A 42 7.23 -35.99 -28.94
C GLU A 42 5.77 -35.61 -29.19
N LYS A 43 4.99 -36.52 -29.80
CA LYS A 43 3.56 -36.33 -30.02
C LYS A 43 2.75 -36.28 -28.72
N GLU A 44 3.06 -37.16 -27.76
CA GLU A 44 2.39 -37.14 -26.44
C GLU A 44 2.76 -35.88 -25.64
N LYS A 45 3.99 -35.36 -25.82
CA LYS A 45 4.39 -34.08 -25.22
C LYS A 45 3.61 -32.92 -25.82
N GLU A 46 3.45 -32.88 -27.14
CA GLU A 46 2.65 -31.86 -27.83
C GLU A 46 1.18 -31.90 -27.41
N GLU A 47 0.56 -33.09 -27.37
CA GLU A 47 -0.82 -33.27 -26.89
C GLU A 47 -0.97 -32.82 -25.43
N LEU A 48 -0.01 -33.15 -24.55
CA LEU A 48 -0.02 -32.69 -23.16
C LEU A 48 0.17 -31.18 -23.04
N ILE A 49 0.99 -30.54 -23.89
CA ILE A 49 1.16 -29.08 -23.89
C ILE A 49 -0.11 -28.38 -24.38
N GLU A 50 -0.79 -28.95 -25.39
CA GLU A 50 -2.04 -28.43 -25.93
C GLU A 50 -3.20 -28.55 -24.92
N GLU A 51 -3.25 -29.66 -24.18
CA GLU A 51 -4.26 -29.88 -23.12
C GLU A 51 -3.92 -29.21 -21.79
N TRP A 52 -2.67 -28.79 -21.57
CA TRP A 52 -2.24 -28.25 -20.29
C TRP A 52 -2.92 -26.91 -20.00
N GLN A 53 -3.74 -26.91 -18.96
CA GLN A 53 -4.22 -25.69 -18.33
C GLN A 53 -3.55 -25.58 -16.95
N PRO A 54 -2.93 -24.43 -16.62
CA PRO A 54 -2.41 -24.24 -15.28
C PRO A 54 -3.56 -24.37 -14.29
N GLU A 55 -3.47 -25.34 -13.39
CA GLU A 55 -4.36 -25.33 -12.23
C GLU A 55 -4.15 -24.00 -11.49
N PRO A 56 -5.23 -23.27 -11.19
CA PRO A 56 -5.09 -22.03 -10.45
C PRO A 56 -4.47 -22.36 -9.09
N LEU A 57 -3.35 -21.69 -8.76
CA LEU A 57 -2.62 -21.88 -7.50
C LEU A 57 -3.50 -21.72 -6.25
N VAL A 58 -4.66 -21.09 -6.41
CA VAL A 58 -5.69 -20.94 -5.37
C VAL A 58 -7.05 -21.26 -6.00
N PRO A 59 -7.87 -22.13 -5.39
CA PRO A 59 -9.22 -22.38 -5.87
C PRO A 59 -10.03 -21.07 -5.88
N PRO A 60 -10.97 -20.89 -6.83
CA PRO A 60 -11.82 -19.71 -6.87
C PRO A 60 -12.65 -19.64 -5.59
N VAL A 61 -12.39 -18.59 -4.80
CA VAL A 61 -13.10 -18.37 -3.54
C VAL A 61 -14.38 -17.60 -3.84
N SER A 62 -15.53 -18.07 -3.33
CA SER A 62 -16.82 -17.36 -3.47
C SER A 62 -16.70 -15.90 -2.97
N LYS A 63 -17.35 -14.97 -3.66
CA LYS A 63 -17.41 -13.55 -3.24
C LYS A 63 -18.06 -13.37 -1.86
N ASP A 64 -18.89 -14.33 -1.45
CA ASP A 64 -19.54 -14.32 -0.14
C ASP A 64 -18.68 -14.94 0.96
N HIS A 65 -17.45 -15.39 0.64
CA HIS A 65 -16.58 -16.02 1.61
C HIS A 65 -16.26 -15.05 2.76
N PRO A 66 -16.39 -15.48 4.04
CA PRO A 66 -16.30 -14.58 5.19
C PRO A 66 -15.01 -13.76 5.21
N SER A 67 -13.89 -14.33 4.76
CA SER A 67 -12.58 -13.65 4.70
C SER A 67 -12.54 -12.38 3.84
N PHE A 68 -13.49 -12.16 2.93
CA PHE A 68 -13.56 -10.94 2.09
C PHE A 68 -14.49 -9.85 2.66
N ASN A 69 -15.24 -10.13 3.72
CA ASN A 69 -16.39 -9.30 4.10
C ASN A 69 -16.28 -8.62 5.48
N TYR A 70 -15.07 -8.57 6.07
CA TYR A 70 -14.88 -7.97 7.40
C TYR A 70 -14.38 -6.54 7.38
N ASN A 71 -13.66 -6.10 6.34
CA ASN A 71 -13.05 -4.77 6.35
C ASN A 71 -13.82 -3.83 5.43
N ILE A 72 -14.03 -2.60 5.91
CA ILE A 72 -14.61 -1.51 5.14
C ILE A 72 -13.56 -0.44 5.01
N VAL A 73 -13.32 -0.02 3.78
CA VAL A 73 -12.31 0.99 3.46
C VAL A 73 -12.99 2.14 2.74
N THR A 74 -12.84 3.33 3.29
CA THR A 74 -13.32 4.56 2.69
C THR A 74 -12.12 5.32 2.11
N GLY A 75 -12.07 5.43 0.79
CA GLY A 75 -10.99 6.09 0.07
C GLY A 75 -11.43 7.41 -0.55
N ASP A 76 -10.52 8.37 -0.65
CA ASP A 76 -10.76 9.57 -1.45
C ASP A 76 -10.74 9.22 -2.94
N GLU A 77 -11.68 9.76 -3.74
CA GLU A 77 -11.78 9.46 -5.17
C GLU A 77 -10.58 9.93 -6.01
N ALA A 78 -9.84 10.94 -5.53
CA ALA A 78 -8.65 11.47 -6.21
C ALA A 78 -7.35 10.77 -5.80
N ALA A 79 -7.43 9.74 -4.94
CA ALA A 79 -6.27 9.03 -4.42
C ALA A 79 -5.36 8.47 -5.53
N CYS A 80 -4.07 8.42 -5.25
CA CYS A 80 -3.03 8.00 -6.18
C CYS A 80 -3.21 6.55 -6.64
N PHE A 81 -2.57 6.21 -7.75
CA PHE A 81 -2.69 4.88 -8.36
C PHE A 81 -2.29 3.75 -7.39
N ALA A 82 -1.27 3.98 -6.55
CA ALA A 82 -0.83 3.00 -5.55
C ALA A 82 -1.93 2.67 -4.53
N ILE A 83 -2.63 3.70 -4.01
CA ILE A 83 -3.79 3.51 -3.13
C ILE A 83 -4.88 2.74 -3.88
N GLN A 84 -5.24 3.13 -5.10
CA GLN A 84 -6.29 2.46 -5.87
C GLN A 84 -6.00 0.97 -6.07
N LYS A 85 -4.74 0.61 -6.38
CA LYS A 85 -4.31 -0.78 -6.50
C LYS A 85 -4.27 -1.51 -5.17
N GLY A 86 -3.86 -0.84 -4.09
CA GLY A 86 -3.92 -1.38 -2.73
C GLY A 86 -5.36 -1.68 -2.30
N LEU A 87 -6.29 -0.76 -2.55
CA LEU A 87 -7.72 -0.95 -2.31
C LEU A 87 -8.26 -2.16 -3.09
N GLN A 88 -7.97 -2.23 -4.39
CA GLN A 88 -8.35 -3.37 -5.24
C GLN A 88 -7.80 -4.70 -4.71
N ALA A 89 -6.52 -4.74 -4.29
CA ALA A 89 -5.86 -5.92 -3.77
C ALA A 89 -6.37 -6.33 -2.37
N SER A 90 -6.87 -5.37 -1.58
CA SER A 90 -7.34 -5.61 -0.21
C SER A 90 -8.55 -6.53 -0.12
N ARG A 91 -9.31 -6.67 -1.22
CA ARG A 91 -10.59 -7.41 -1.28
C ARG A 91 -11.61 -6.98 -0.21
N SER A 92 -11.48 -5.75 0.28
CA SER A 92 -12.39 -5.16 1.27
C SER A 92 -13.63 -4.56 0.59
N SER A 93 -14.64 -4.20 1.38
CA SER A 93 -15.74 -3.37 0.88
C SER A 93 -15.27 -1.93 0.77
N ILE A 94 -15.16 -1.42 -0.46
CA ILE A 94 -14.60 -0.10 -0.75
C ILE A 94 -15.74 0.89 -1.01
N LYS A 95 -15.71 2.04 -0.35
CA LYS A 95 -16.58 3.18 -0.62
C LYS A 95 -15.72 4.40 -0.91
N TYR A 96 -15.97 5.09 -2.02
CA TYR A 96 -15.28 6.34 -2.31
C TYR A 96 -16.11 7.52 -1.82
N PHE A 97 -15.46 8.53 -1.22
CA PHE A 97 -16.05 9.83 -0.95
C PHE A 97 -15.47 10.86 -1.94
N LYS A 98 -16.23 11.92 -2.19
CA LYS A 98 -15.79 13.01 -3.07
C LYS A 98 -14.51 13.67 -2.55
N HIS A 99 -13.65 14.08 -3.47
CA HIS A 99 -12.33 14.59 -3.12
C HIS A 99 -12.38 15.70 -2.07
N ASN A 100 -11.70 15.49 -0.94
CA ASN A 100 -11.63 16.41 0.20
C ASN A 100 -13.00 16.86 0.79
N ASP A 101 -14.11 16.19 0.46
CA ASP A 101 -15.45 16.52 0.97
C ASP A 101 -15.75 15.76 2.28
N MET A 102 -15.49 16.42 3.41
CA MET A 102 -15.72 15.82 4.73
C MET A 102 -17.20 15.58 5.05
N ASN A 103 -18.13 16.29 4.38
CA ASN A 103 -19.56 16.05 4.58
C ASN A 103 -19.99 14.76 3.89
N ASP A 104 -19.47 14.51 2.68
CA ASP A 104 -19.72 13.26 1.97
C ASP A 104 -19.08 12.06 2.68
N LEU A 105 -17.86 12.23 3.20
CA LEU A 105 -17.23 11.24 4.08
C LEU A 105 -18.09 10.97 5.32
N GLU A 106 -18.54 12.00 6.03
CA GLU A 106 -19.37 11.82 7.22
C GLU A 106 -20.70 11.12 6.89
N ARG A 107 -21.31 11.42 5.74
CA ARG A 107 -22.50 10.70 5.25
C ARG A 107 -22.23 9.20 5.13
N LEU A 108 -21.13 8.79 4.50
CA LEU A 108 -20.77 7.37 4.36
C LEU A 108 -20.51 6.70 5.72
N LEU A 109 -19.90 7.42 6.67
CA LEU A 109 -19.64 6.91 8.02
C LEU A 109 -20.94 6.71 8.81
N LYS A 110 -21.89 7.66 8.71
CA LYS A 110 -23.25 7.52 9.30
C LYS A 110 -24.01 6.35 8.70
N GLU A 111 -23.98 6.18 7.39
CA GLU A 111 -24.58 5.03 6.71
C GLU A 111 -23.97 3.72 7.21
N GLN A 112 -22.65 3.70 7.43
CA GLN A 112 -21.97 2.52 7.96
C GLN A 112 -22.38 2.23 9.41
N GLU A 113 -22.50 3.25 10.25
CA GLU A 113 -22.97 3.12 11.63
C GLU A 113 -24.39 2.52 11.69
N VAL A 114 -25.29 2.98 10.81
CA VAL A 114 -26.65 2.42 10.70
C VAL A 114 -26.61 0.94 10.28
N GLU A 115 -25.74 0.56 9.35
CA GLU A 115 -25.57 -0.84 8.95
C GLU A 115 -24.99 -1.70 10.09
N ASP A 116 -24.05 -1.15 10.85
CA ASP A 116 -23.44 -1.81 12.00
C ASP A 116 -24.45 -2.12 13.11
N GLN A 117 -25.44 -1.24 13.30
CA GLN A 117 -26.54 -1.44 14.26
C GLN A 117 -27.44 -2.64 13.88
N LYS A 118 -27.59 -2.94 12.58
CA LYS A 118 -28.39 -4.10 12.12
C LYS A 118 -27.72 -5.43 12.44
N ASN A 119 -26.39 -5.48 12.46
CA ASN A 119 -25.64 -6.69 12.82
C ASN A 119 -24.46 -6.37 13.76
N PRO A 120 -24.72 -6.18 15.06
CA PRO A 120 -23.69 -5.81 16.04
C PRO A 120 -22.57 -6.85 16.17
N ARG A 121 -22.89 -8.14 15.95
CA ARG A 121 -21.89 -9.23 16.00
C ARG A 121 -20.86 -9.08 14.89
N LYS A 122 -21.30 -8.80 13.66
CA LYS A 122 -20.41 -8.50 12.53
C LYS A 122 -19.66 -7.20 12.78
N ALA A 123 -20.36 -6.14 13.17
CA ALA A 123 -19.78 -4.82 13.40
C ALA A 123 -18.60 -4.82 14.38
N ARG A 124 -18.66 -5.65 15.43
CA ARG A 124 -17.59 -5.80 16.45
C ARG A 124 -16.27 -6.31 15.88
N VAL A 125 -16.32 -7.18 14.87
CA VAL A 125 -15.11 -7.74 14.23
C VAL A 125 -14.73 -6.98 12.96
N THR A 126 -15.63 -6.15 12.44
CA THR A 126 -15.39 -5.30 11.27
C THR A 126 -14.38 -4.21 11.58
N ARG A 127 -13.32 -4.11 10.77
CA ARG A 127 -12.37 -3.01 10.83
C ARG A 127 -12.73 -1.96 9.77
N ARG A 128 -12.65 -0.69 10.15
CA ARG A 128 -12.98 0.46 9.30
C ARG A 128 -11.74 1.32 9.13
N PHE A 129 -11.44 1.69 7.88
CA PHE A 129 -10.27 2.47 7.51
C PHE A 129 -10.69 3.64 6.63
N ILE A 130 -10.07 4.80 6.83
CA ILE A 130 -10.03 5.92 5.90
C ILE A 130 -8.64 5.90 5.27
N VAL A 131 -8.57 5.98 3.95
CA VAL A 131 -7.30 6.02 3.20
C VAL A 131 -7.27 7.30 2.37
N VAL A 132 -6.25 8.13 2.62
CA VAL A 132 -6.08 9.45 2.01
C VAL A 132 -4.60 9.72 1.73
N GLU A 133 -4.32 10.64 0.80
CA GLU A 133 -3.00 11.25 0.67
C GLU A 133 -2.88 12.47 1.59
N GLY A 134 -1.70 12.77 2.10
CA GLY A 134 -1.41 14.01 2.82
C GLY A 134 -1.43 15.22 1.89
N LEU A 135 -0.76 15.08 0.74
CA LEU A 135 -0.79 16.00 -0.39
C LEU A 135 -1.03 15.19 -1.65
N TYR A 136 -2.13 15.43 -2.33
CA TYR A 136 -2.59 14.58 -3.44
C TYR A 136 -1.79 14.83 -4.71
N ILE A 137 -1.16 13.79 -5.26
CA ILE A 137 -0.38 13.92 -6.50
C ILE A 137 -1.22 14.22 -7.75
N ASN A 138 -2.53 13.97 -7.70
CA ASN A 138 -3.41 14.17 -8.84
C ASN A 138 -4.06 15.56 -8.89
N THR A 139 -4.13 16.25 -7.75
CA THR A 139 -4.82 17.55 -7.61
C THR A 139 -3.93 18.65 -7.06
N GLY A 140 -2.87 18.30 -6.31
CA GLY A 140 -2.03 19.23 -5.58
C GLY A 140 -2.68 19.78 -4.31
N ASP A 141 -3.85 19.26 -3.91
CA ASP A 141 -4.57 19.68 -2.72
C ASP A 141 -4.01 18.97 -1.47
N ILE A 142 -4.03 19.63 -0.32
CA ILE A 142 -3.69 19.05 0.98
C ILE A 142 -4.95 18.47 1.60
N CYS A 143 -4.88 17.28 2.21
CA CYS A 143 -6.05 16.71 2.88
C CYS A 143 -6.42 17.53 4.13
N PRO A 144 -7.72 17.61 4.46
CA PRO A 144 -8.18 18.28 5.68
C PRO A 144 -7.93 17.40 6.92
N LEU A 145 -6.66 17.16 7.26
CA LEU A 145 -6.26 16.24 8.32
C LEU A 145 -6.93 16.52 9.68
N PRO A 146 -7.10 17.76 10.16
CA PRO A 146 -7.78 18.01 11.43
C PRO A 146 -9.21 17.48 11.48
N GLN A 147 -9.96 17.62 10.37
CA GLN A 147 -11.34 17.15 10.26
C GLN A 147 -11.40 15.62 10.13
N LEU A 148 -10.44 15.02 9.41
CA LEU A 148 -10.29 13.57 9.33
C LEU A 148 -10.03 12.95 10.72
N VAL A 149 -9.17 13.58 11.53
CA VAL A 149 -8.89 13.14 12.91
C VAL A 149 -10.13 13.28 13.80
N GLU A 150 -10.91 14.34 13.67
CA GLU A 150 -12.19 14.47 14.38
C GLU A 150 -13.15 13.31 14.03
N LEU A 151 -13.33 13.03 12.74
CA LEU A 151 -14.17 11.93 12.25
C LEU A 151 -13.64 10.56 12.69
N LYS A 152 -12.31 10.40 12.73
CA LYS A 152 -11.64 9.19 13.22
C LYS A 152 -12.13 8.84 14.62
N TYR A 153 -12.07 9.79 15.55
CA TYR A 153 -12.49 9.55 16.94
C TYR A 153 -14.01 9.39 17.06
N LYS A 154 -14.78 10.22 16.35
CA LYS A 154 -16.25 10.17 16.37
C LYS A 154 -16.80 8.83 15.91
N TYR A 155 -16.27 8.29 14.81
CA TYR A 155 -16.76 7.05 14.19
C TYR A 155 -15.89 5.82 14.48
N LYS A 156 -14.83 5.96 15.29
CA LYS A 156 -13.90 4.89 15.69
C LYS A 156 -13.30 4.14 14.51
N VAL A 157 -12.90 4.90 13.50
CA VAL A 157 -12.22 4.39 12.30
C VAL A 157 -10.71 4.57 12.44
N ARG A 158 -9.93 3.99 11.53
CA ARG A 158 -8.47 4.14 11.46
C ARG A 158 -8.09 4.97 10.24
N ILE A 159 -7.02 5.75 10.31
CA ILE A 159 -6.50 6.51 9.18
C ILE A 159 -5.21 5.86 8.68
N PHE A 160 -5.20 5.53 7.40
CA PHE A 160 -3.99 5.24 6.63
C PHE A 160 -3.68 6.47 5.77
N LEU A 161 -2.52 7.06 6.01
CA LEU A 161 -2.09 8.30 5.43
C LEU A 161 -0.91 8.04 4.49
N GLU A 162 -1.10 8.33 3.21
CA GLU A 162 -0.04 8.26 2.20
C GLU A 162 0.66 9.62 2.11
N GLU A 163 1.98 9.66 2.30
CA GLU A 163 2.75 10.90 2.44
C GLU A 163 3.83 11.07 1.37
N SER A 164 3.80 10.30 0.27
CA SER A 164 4.85 10.32 -0.76
C SER A 164 5.15 11.72 -1.31
N LEU A 165 4.14 12.59 -1.44
CA LEU A 165 4.32 13.95 -1.97
C LEU A 165 4.47 15.01 -0.86
N SER A 166 4.02 14.72 0.36
CA SER A 166 4.07 15.66 1.49
C SER A 166 5.33 15.49 2.36
N PHE A 167 5.87 14.28 2.47
CA PHE A 167 7.13 14.00 3.13
C PHE A 167 8.29 14.70 2.40
N GLY A 168 9.12 15.40 3.17
CA GLY A 168 10.17 16.31 2.68
C GLY A 168 9.68 17.64 2.11
N VAL A 169 8.40 17.98 2.28
CA VAL A 169 7.77 19.16 1.66
C VAL A 169 6.93 19.97 2.64
N LEU A 170 6.02 19.30 3.35
CA LEU A 170 5.11 19.92 4.31
C LEU A 170 5.68 19.88 5.72
N GLY A 171 5.33 20.90 6.51
CA GLY A 171 5.90 21.12 7.84
C GLY A 171 7.18 21.95 7.82
N GLU A 172 7.63 22.39 9.01
CA GLU A 172 8.85 23.18 9.16
C GLU A 172 10.11 22.34 8.91
N HIS A 173 10.07 21.06 9.28
CA HIS A 173 11.17 20.10 9.12
C HIS A 173 10.89 19.05 8.05
N GLY A 174 9.89 19.29 7.17
CA GLY A 174 9.56 18.38 6.08
C GLY A 174 8.98 17.03 6.55
N ARG A 175 8.39 16.93 7.75
CA ARG A 175 7.87 15.66 8.27
C ARG A 175 6.54 15.23 7.66
N GLY A 176 5.90 16.09 6.88
CA GLY A 176 4.66 15.79 6.19
C GLY A 176 3.46 16.57 6.73
N VAL A 177 2.26 16.10 6.40
CA VAL A 177 1.01 16.82 6.66
C VAL A 177 0.65 16.85 8.14
N THR A 178 1.09 15.86 8.93
CA THR A 178 0.92 15.85 10.39
C THR A 178 1.63 17.03 11.05
N GLU A 179 2.89 17.28 10.71
CA GLU A 179 3.65 18.44 11.18
C GLU A 179 3.05 19.75 10.66
N HIS A 180 2.58 19.78 9.40
CA HIS A 180 1.96 20.96 8.81
C HIS A 180 0.77 21.50 9.63
N PHE A 181 -0.06 20.60 10.16
CA PHE A 181 -1.21 20.97 10.99
C PHE A 181 -0.95 20.91 12.50
N GLY A 182 0.24 20.50 12.94
CA GLY A 182 0.54 20.28 14.36
C GLY A 182 -0.28 19.15 14.98
N ILE A 183 -0.68 18.15 14.17
CA ILE A 183 -1.38 16.95 14.63
C ILE A 183 -0.38 15.95 15.18
N ASN A 184 -0.71 15.31 16.31
CA ASN A 184 0.15 14.28 16.87
C ASN A 184 0.21 13.08 15.92
N ILE A 185 1.42 12.58 15.63
CA ILE A 185 1.64 11.42 14.78
C ILE A 185 0.92 10.16 15.31
N ASP A 186 0.71 10.06 16.63
CA ASP A 186 -0.03 8.97 17.27
C ASP A 186 -1.53 8.93 16.90
N ASP A 187 -2.06 10.03 16.36
CA ASP A 187 -3.45 10.13 15.89
C ASP A 187 -3.60 9.53 14.49
N ILE A 188 -2.52 9.07 13.85
CA ILE A 188 -2.51 8.39 12.55
C ILE A 188 -2.12 6.93 12.75
N ASP A 189 -2.92 5.98 12.23
CA ASP A 189 -2.72 4.56 12.52
C ASP A 189 -1.61 3.91 11.68
N LEU A 190 -1.44 4.40 10.45
CA LEU A 190 -0.38 4.01 9.55
C LEU A 190 -0.05 5.17 8.62
N ILE A 191 1.22 5.51 8.52
CA ILE A 191 1.76 6.39 7.48
C ILE A 191 2.52 5.52 6.49
N SER A 192 2.37 5.77 5.20
CA SER A 192 3.18 5.17 4.16
C SER A 192 3.73 6.23 3.23
N ALA A 193 4.95 6.09 2.74
CA ALA A 193 5.50 6.98 1.71
C ALA A 193 6.53 6.24 0.85
N ASN A 194 6.70 6.70 -0.38
CA ASN A 194 7.83 6.31 -1.23
C ASN A 194 9.10 7.07 -0.81
N MET A 195 10.25 6.56 -1.25
CA MET A 195 11.57 7.19 -1.06
C MET A 195 12.11 7.83 -2.35
N GLU A 196 11.31 7.83 -3.42
CA GLU A 196 11.68 8.30 -4.76
C GLU A 196 11.72 9.82 -4.86
N ASN A 197 10.84 10.47 -4.10
CA ASN A 197 10.72 11.92 -4.12
C ASN A 197 11.80 12.57 -3.24
N ALA A 198 11.49 12.82 -1.97
CA ALA A 198 12.34 13.61 -1.08
C ALA A 198 13.70 12.99 -0.78
N LEU A 199 13.82 11.66 -0.82
CA LEU A 199 15.05 10.94 -0.46
C LEU A 199 15.92 10.56 -1.67
N ALA A 200 15.46 10.84 -2.89
CA ALA A 200 16.17 10.51 -4.13
C ALA A 200 16.71 9.05 -4.17
N SER A 201 15.95 8.11 -3.60
CA SER A 201 16.27 6.67 -3.56
C SER A 201 15.12 5.87 -4.15
N ILE A 202 15.08 4.56 -3.97
CA ILE A 202 14.00 3.68 -4.46
C ILE A 202 13.44 2.89 -3.29
N GLY A 203 12.13 2.65 -3.30
CA GLY A 203 11.41 1.88 -2.30
C GLY A 203 10.41 2.74 -1.54
N GLY A 204 9.92 2.21 -0.43
CA GLY A 204 8.97 2.91 0.43
C GLY A 204 9.08 2.43 1.86
N PHE A 205 8.49 3.20 2.77
CA PHE A 205 8.44 2.88 4.18
C PHE A 205 7.02 2.98 4.71
N CYS A 206 6.79 2.33 5.84
CA CYS A 206 5.57 2.49 6.62
C CYS A 206 5.95 2.81 8.08
N CYS A 207 5.28 3.80 8.66
CA CYS A 207 5.45 4.23 10.03
C CYS A 207 4.14 4.02 10.79
N GLY A 208 4.22 3.51 12.01
CA GLY A 208 3.06 3.23 12.84
C GLY A 208 3.49 2.54 14.12
N ARG A 209 2.50 2.15 14.95
CA ARG A 209 2.78 1.41 16.18
C ARG A 209 3.45 0.07 15.87
N SER A 210 4.34 -0.39 16.74
CA SER A 210 5.12 -1.62 16.55
C SER A 210 4.27 -2.82 16.14
N PHE A 211 3.14 -3.06 16.82
CA PHE A 211 2.25 -4.17 16.48
C PHE A 211 1.60 -4.08 15.09
N VAL A 212 1.42 -2.87 14.55
CA VAL A 212 0.91 -2.67 13.17
C VAL A 212 2.01 -3.04 12.18
N ILE A 213 3.23 -2.56 12.41
CA ILE A 213 4.39 -2.83 11.57
C ILE A 213 4.77 -4.32 11.60
N ASP A 214 4.78 -4.95 12.78
CA ASP A 214 5.06 -6.38 12.92
C ASP A 214 4.00 -7.22 12.19
N HIS A 215 2.72 -6.84 12.29
CA HIS A 215 1.66 -7.51 11.54
C HIS A 215 1.88 -7.40 10.03
N GLN A 216 2.24 -6.20 9.54
CA GLN A 216 2.56 -5.97 8.13
C GLN A 216 3.77 -6.79 7.67
N ARG A 217 4.83 -6.87 8.47
CA ARG A 217 6.04 -7.64 8.18
C ARG A 217 5.81 -9.14 8.10
N LEU A 218 4.89 -9.67 8.89
CA LEU A 218 4.58 -11.11 8.94
C LEU A 218 3.51 -11.52 7.92
N SER A 219 2.57 -10.62 7.60
CA SER A 219 1.37 -10.93 6.80
C SER A 219 1.38 -10.30 5.41
N GLY A 220 2.24 -9.30 5.17
CA GLY A 220 2.34 -8.59 3.90
C GLY A 220 3.05 -9.43 2.86
N GLN A 221 2.30 -10.03 1.93
CA GLN A 221 2.88 -10.87 0.86
C GLN A 221 3.98 -10.13 0.07
N GLY A 222 3.76 -8.86 -0.26
CA GLY A 222 4.75 -8.05 -0.98
C GLY A 222 6.03 -7.76 -0.18
N TYR A 223 5.97 -7.84 1.16
CA TYR A 223 7.16 -7.71 2.02
C TYR A 223 7.86 -9.07 2.20
N CYS A 224 7.10 -10.14 2.47
CA CYS A 224 7.65 -11.47 2.74
C CYS A 224 8.26 -12.16 1.51
N PHE A 225 7.68 -11.93 0.32
CA PHE A 225 8.04 -12.65 -0.91
C PHE A 225 8.75 -11.75 -1.94
N SER A 226 9.34 -10.64 -1.48
CA SER A 226 10.17 -9.76 -2.31
C SER A 226 11.60 -9.71 -1.78
N ALA A 227 12.56 -9.44 -2.65
CA ALA A 227 13.93 -9.18 -2.24
C ALA A 227 14.01 -7.88 -1.43
N SER A 228 14.92 -7.82 -0.46
CA SER A 228 15.21 -6.60 0.28
C SER A 228 15.79 -5.51 -0.63
N LEU A 229 15.64 -4.26 -0.21
CA LEU A 229 16.24 -3.13 -0.90
C LEU A 229 17.78 -3.29 -1.01
N PRO A 230 18.39 -3.01 -2.17
CA PRO A 230 19.85 -3.02 -2.31
C PRO A 230 20.53 -2.09 -1.28
N PRO A 231 21.65 -2.52 -0.65
CA PRO A 231 22.32 -1.74 0.40
C PRO A 231 22.72 -0.32 -0.03
N LEU A 232 23.07 -0.13 -1.30
CA LEU A 232 23.39 1.18 -1.86
C LEU A 232 22.20 2.15 -1.77
N LEU A 233 21.01 1.70 -2.15
CA LEU A 233 19.79 2.50 -2.12
C LEU A 233 19.34 2.80 -0.68
N ALA A 234 19.50 1.83 0.22
CA ALA A 234 19.26 2.06 1.65
C ALA A 234 20.21 3.12 2.22
N SER A 235 21.50 3.06 1.85
CA SER A 235 22.50 4.05 2.29
C SER A 235 22.21 5.44 1.72
N ALA A 236 21.78 5.53 0.46
CA ALA A 236 21.36 6.79 -0.15
C ALA A 236 20.13 7.40 0.56
N ALA A 237 19.15 6.57 0.94
CA ALA A 237 17.98 7.03 1.68
C ALA A 237 18.33 7.52 3.10
N ILE A 238 19.25 6.82 3.80
CA ILE A 238 19.77 7.26 5.11
C ILE A 238 20.46 8.61 4.97
N GLU A 239 21.30 8.79 3.96
CA GLU A 239 21.99 10.05 3.73
C GLU A 239 21.01 11.18 3.35
N GLY A 240 19.97 10.89 2.56
CA GLY A 240 18.90 11.83 2.28
C GLY A 240 18.21 12.32 3.57
N LEU A 241 17.96 11.42 4.53
CA LEU A 241 17.43 11.79 5.84
C LEU A 241 18.41 12.65 6.65
N ASN A 242 19.69 12.30 6.67
CA ASN A 242 20.72 13.10 7.36
C ASN A 242 20.76 14.54 6.81
N ILE A 243 20.78 14.70 5.48
CA ILE A 243 20.78 16.02 4.83
C ILE A 243 19.51 16.82 5.20
N MET A 244 18.35 16.16 5.25
CA MET A 244 17.08 16.77 5.65
C MET A 244 17.09 17.23 7.12
N GLU A 245 17.71 16.48 8.02
CA GLU A 245 17.85 16.83 9.44
C GLU A 245 18.86 17.95 9.68
N GLU A 246 19.97 17.95 8.93
CA GLU A 246 21.06 18.93 9.09
C GLU A 246 20.75 20.29 8.44
N ASN A 247 19.96 20.31 7.35
CA ASN A 247 19.69 21.52 6.59
C ASN A 247 18.19 21.79 6.41
N THR A 248 17.57 22.40 7.41
CA THR A 248 16.14 22.75 7.38
C THR A 248 15.79 23.88 6.41
N GLU A 249 16.79 24.69 5.98
CA GLU A 249 16.58 25.80 5.04
C GLU A 249 16.06 25.33 3.67
N VAL A 250 16.35 24.07 3.30
CA VAL A 250 15.88 23.48 2.04
C VAL A 250 14.36 23.49 1.94
N PHE A 251 13.65 23.25 3.05
CA PHE A 251 12.18 23.23 3.09
C PHE A 251 11.60 24.63 2.89
N HIS A 252 12.21 25.64 3.54
CA HIS A 252 11.83 27.04 3.35
C HIS A 252 12.07 27.48 1.90
N THR A 253 13.24 27.15 1.35
CA THR A 253 13.61 27.47 -0.03
C THR A 253 12.67 26.83 -1.04
N LEU A 254 12.34 25.54 -0.86
CA LEU A 254 11.36 24.83 -1.69
C LEU A 254 10.00 25.54 -1.64
N ARG A 255 9.48 25.82 -0.43
CA ARG A 255 8.19 26.49 -0.25
C ARG A 255 8.15 27.85 -0.94
N MET A 256 9.24 28.62 -0.87
CA MET A 256 9.35 29.92 -1.54
C MET A 256 9.38 29.79 -3.07
N LYS A 257 10.12 28.80 -3.59
CA LYS A 257 10.15 28.49 -5.03
C LYS A 257 8.77 28.05 -5.52
N CYS A 258 8.08 27.17 -4.79
CA CYS A 258 6.75 26.71 -5.14
C CYS A 258 5.76 27.87 -5.25
N LYS A 259 5.70 28.74 -4.23
CA LYS A 259 4.83 29.94 -4.25
C LYS A 259 5.15 30.86 -5.42
N ARG A 260 6.43 31.02 -5.77
CA ARG A 260 6.85 31.86 -6.90
C ARG A 260 6.40 31.27 -8.23
N ILE A 261 6.60 29.96 -8.44
CA ILE A 261 6.16 29.26 -9.66
C ILE A 261 4.64 29.30 -9.76
N HIS A 262 3.92 28.97 -8.69
CA HIS A 262 2.47 29.04 -8.62
C HIS A 262 1.93 30.40 -9.06
N LYS A 263 2.47 31.49 -8.49
CA LYS A 263 2.10 32.88 -8.84
C LYS A 263 2.43 33.23 -10.29
N ALA A 264 3.51 32.68 -10.85
CA ALA A 264 3.87 32.90 -12.25
C ALA A 264 2.88 32.18 -13.18
N LEU A 265 2.56 30.91 -12.90
CA LEU A 265 1.63 30.10 -13.68
C LEU A 265 0.20 30.64 -13.66
N GLN A 266 -0.23 31.28 -12.57
CA GLN A 266 -1.54 31.95 -12.49
C GLN A 266 -1.75 33.07 -13.51
N ARG A 267 -0.67 33.58 -14.13
CA ARG A 267 -0.75 34.64 -15.15
C ARG A 267 -0.96 34.08 -16.56
N THR A 268 -0.88 32.77 -16.74
CA THR A 268 -1.03 32.13 -18.05
C THR A 268 -2.49 32.14 -18.47
N GLN A 269 -2.80 32.91 -19.51
CA GLN A 269 -4.17 33.03 -20.04
C GLN A 269 -4.67 31.69 -20.59
N GLY A 270 -5.96 31.38 -20.36
CA GLY A 270 -6.58 30.15 -20.83
C GLY A 270 -6.29 28.91 -19.98
N LEU A 271 -5.39 29.01 -18.99
CA LEU A 271 -5.10 27.96 -18.02
C LEU A 271 -5.44 28.41 -16.60
N LYS A 272 -5.90 27.46 -15.81
CA LYS A 272 -6.13 27.58 -14.37
C LYS A 272 -5.13 26.68 -13.65
N VAL A 273 -4.41 27.25 -12.68
CA VAL A 273 -3.61 26.46 -11.74
C VAL A 273 -4.53 25.91 -10.66
N VAL A 274 -4.45 24.61 -10.40
CA VAL A 274 -5.19 23.94 -9.31
C VAL A 274 -4.21 23.35 -8.29
N GLY A 275 -4.69 23.10 -7.08
CA GLY A 275 -3.88 22.68 -5.96
C GLY A 275 -3.36 23.83 -5.10
N GLU A 276 -2.60 23.47 -4.08
CA GLU A 276 -2.02 24.38 -3.10
C GLU A 276 -0.77 25.08 -3.63
N SER A 277 -0.62 26.36 -3.28
CA SER A 277 0.53 27.17 -3.71
C SER A 277 1.89 26.68 -3.18
N ILE A 278 1.85 25.84 -2.16
CA ILE A 278 3.02 25.22 -1.52
C ILE A 278 3.28 23.80 -2.02
N SER A 279 2.41 23.25 -2.88
CA SER A 279 2.63 21.96 -3.53
C SER A 279 3.89 22.03 -4.40
N PRO A 280 4.69 20.95 -4.46
CA PRO A 280 5.82 20.83 -5.38
C PRO A 280 5.35 20.34 -6.76
N ALA A 281 4.12 19.83 -6.87
CA ALA A 281 3.48 19.44 -8.12
C ALA A 281 2.43 20.47 -8.52
N PHE A 282 2.56 21.02 -9.72
CA PHE A 282 1.64 22.03 -10.26
C PHE A 282 0.74 21.43 -11.33
N HIS A 283 -0.56 21.56 -11.14
CA HIS A 283 -1.55 21.07 -12.08
C HIS A 283 -2.16 22.24 -12.85
N LEU A 284 -2.13 22.16 -14.17
CA LEU A 284 -2.74 23.13 -15.07
C LEU A 284 -3.97 22.50 -15.71
N GLN A 285 -5.10 23.18 -15.60
CA GLN A 285 -6.35 22.82 -16.26
C GLN A 285 -6.72 23.91 -17.26
N LEU A 286 -7.48 23.54 -18.30
CA LEU A 286 -8.08 24.55 -19.18
C LEU A 286 -9.08 25.38 -18.37
N GLU A 287 -8.97 26.71 -18.45
CA GLU A 287 -9.93 27.61 -17.79
C GLU A 287 -11.35 27.41 -18.33
N LYS A 288 -11.45 27.09 -19.62
CA LYS A 288 -12.68 26.70 -20.30
C LYS A 288 -12.52 25.30 -20.87
N SER A 289 -13.13 24.31 -20.20
CA SER A 289 -13.25 22.95 -20.73
C SER A 289 -14.04 22.95 -22.04
N THR A 290 -13.66 22.08 -22.96
CA THR A 290 -14.42 21.79 -24.19
C THR A 290 -15.68 20.95 -23.91
N GLY A 291 -15.92 20.57 -22.64
CA GLY A 291 -16.98 19.65 -22.23
C GLY A 291 -16.65 18.17 -22.47
N CYS A 292 -15.44 17.87 -22.97
CA CYS A 292 -14.98 16.51 -23.24
C CYS A 292 -13.53 16.34 -22.75
N ARG A 293 -13.33 15.47 -21.76
CA ARG A 293 -12.01 15.21 -21.17
C ARG A 293 -10.96 14.80 -22.21
N GLU A 294 -11.32 13.96 -23.17
CA GLU A 294 -10.39 13.51 -24.21
C GLU A 294 -9.91 14.66 -25.10
N LYS A 295 -10.81 15.58 -25.45
CA LYS A 295 -10.46 16.79 -26.21
C LYS A 295 -9.61 17.75 -25.39
N ASP A 296 -9.95 17.93 -24.11
CA ASP A 296 -9.18 18.78 -23.19
C ASP A 296 -7.75 18.26 -23.01
N VAL A 297 -7.60 16.96 -22.76
CA VAL A 297 -6.30 16.31 -22.63
C VAL A 297 -5.51 16.39 -23.94
N LYS A 298 -6.16 16.17 -25.08
CA LYS A 298 -5.51 16.31 -26.38
C LYS A 298 -5.00 17.73 -26.62
N LEU A 299 -5.81 18.75 -26.34
CA LEU A 299 -5.40 20.14 -26.47
C LEU A 299 -4.22 20.48 -25.55
N LEU A 300 -4.25 20.03 -24.29
CA LEU A 300 -3.14 20.21 -23.36
C LEU A 300 -1.88 19.51 -23.87
N GLN A 301 -2.00 18.31 -24.43
CA GLN A 301 -0.87 17.60 -25.05
C GLN A 301 -0.31 18.36 -26.26
N ASP A 302 -1.17 18.86 -27.15
CA ASP A 302 -0.76 19.66 -28.31
C ASP A 302 0.02 20.92 -27.87
N ILE A 303 -0.38 21.55 -26.76
CA ILE A 303 0.34 22.68 -26.15
C ILE A 303 1.72 22.24 -25.64
N VAL A 304 1.80 21.11 -24.93
CA VAL A 304 3.07 20.57 -24.42
C VAL A 304 4.04 20.25 -25.56
N ASP A 305 3.52 19.62 -26.62
CA ASP A 305 4.31 19.23 -27.79
C ASP A 305 4.84 20.47 -28.53
N TYR A 306 4.00 21.50 -28.69
CA TYR A 306 4.39 22.78 -29.29
C TYR A 306 5.49 23.48 -28.49
N VAL A 307 5.36 23.56 -27.16
CA VAL A 307 6.36 24.20 -26.30
C VAL A 307 7.67 23.41 -26.29
N SER A 308 7.61 22.08 -26.28
CA SER A 308 8.79 21.21 -26.33
C SER A 308 9.56 21.42 -27.64
N ALA A 309 8.86 21.47 -28.78
CA ALA A 309 9.47 21.70 -30.09
C ALA A 309 10.16 23.06 -30.22
N ILE A 310 9.71 24.10 -29.49
CA ILE A 310 10.37 25.41 -29.48
C ILE A 310 11.69 25.38 -28.71
N ASN A 311 11.80 24.58 -27.65
CA ASN A 311 12.99 24.51 -26.81
C ASN A 311 14.13 23.66 -27.40
N ASP A 312 13.83 22.84 -28.42
CA ASP A 312 14.82 22.04 -29.16
C ASP A 312 15.51 22.83 -30.30
N HIS A 313 15.23 24.14 -30.43
CA HIS A 313 15.81 25.07 -31.41
C HIS A 313 16.47 26.27 -30.75
#